data_AF-A0A7V9MLI3-F1
#
_entry.id   AF-A0A7V9MLI3-F1
#
_cell.length_a   1.000
_cell.length_b   1.000
_cell.length_c   1.000
_cell.angle_alpha   90.00
_cell.angle_beta   90.00
_cell.angle_gamma   90.00
#
_symmetry.space_group_name_H-M   'P 1'
#
loop_
_entity.id
_entity.type
_entity.pdbx_description
1 polymer ?
#
loop_
_entity_poly.entity_id
_entity_poly.type
_entity_poly.pdbx_seq_one_letter_code
_entity_poly.pdbx_strand_id
1 'polypeptide(L)'
;MEILRTSNLLFLTGEGKSEVFSGVYYNGTMYYDFANVKFINNSGIADLIDLVKLWMEMGTDVKFIHVNEEIQKKFKDSGLDQIICCE
;
A
#
# COMPACT_ATOMS: atom_id res chain seq x y z
N MET A 1 -2.50 13.47 -14.21
CA MET A 1 -2.36 12.20 -13.48
C MET A 1 -0.90 11.83 -13.59
N GLU A 2 -0.19 11.81 -12.48
CA GLU A 2 1.23 11.46 -12.44
C GLU A 2 1.37 10.06 -11.87
N ILE A 3 2.11 9.19 -12.56
CA ILE A 3 2.38 7.83 -12.09
C ILE A 3 3.70 7.87 -11.36
N LEU A 4 3.66 7.65 -10.04
CA LEU A 4 4.86 7.57 -9.20
C LEU A 4 5.19 6.10 -8.98
N ARG A 5 6.37 5.69 -9.44
CA ARG A 5 6.87 4.33 -9.26
C ARG A 5 7.70 4.29 -7.98
N THR A 6 7.23 3.56 -6.97
CA THR A 6 7.98 3.27 -5.76
C THR A 6 8.61 1.88 -5.89
N SER A 7 9.94 1.85 -6.03
CA SER A 7 10.64 0.67 -6.56
C SER A 7 10.91 -0.47 -5.58
N ASN A 8 10.38 -0.49 -4.35
CA ASN A 8 10.82 -1.47 -3.34
C ASN A 8 9.69 -2.01 -2.42
N LEU A 9 8.62 -2.59 -2.98
CA LEU A 9 7.70 -3.45 -2.21
C LEU A 9 7.86 -4.89 -2.68
N LEU A 10 8.92 -5.54 -2.16
CA LEU A 10 9.47 -6.79 -2.69
C LEU A 10 8.61 -8.04 -2.36
N PHE A 11 7.50 -7.93 -1.61
CA PHE A 11 6.84 -9.10 -1.01
C PHE A 11 5.31 -9.04 -1.00
N LEU A 12 4.68 -9.01 -2.18
CA LEU A 12 3.21 -8.96 -2.30
C LEU A 12 2.56 -10.13 -3.05
N THR A 13 3.35 -11.03 -3.66
CA THR A 13 2.80 -12.04 -4.59
C THR A 13 3.09 -13.50 -4.23
N GLY A 14 3.96 -13.78 -3.25
CA GLY A 14 4.26 -15.15 -2.83
C GLY A 14 4.97 -16.04 -3.87
N GLU A 15 5.24 -15.55 -5.09
CA GLU A 15 5.85 -16.33 -6.18
C GLU A 15 7.35 -16.04 -6.41
N GLY A 16 8.02 -15.33 -5.49
CA GLY A 16 9.45 -15.01 -5.65
C GLY A 16 9.76 -14.05 -6.81
N LYS A 17 8.74 -13.45 -7.42
CA LYS A 17 8.87 -12.35 -8.39
C LYS A 17 8.51 -11.03 -7.72
N SER A 18 9.47 -10.11 -7.67
CA SER A 18 9.21 -8.72 -7.33
C SER A 18 8.42 -8.09 -8.47
N GLU A 19 7.14 -7.84 -8.24
CA GLU A 19 6.37 -6.95 -9.10
C GLU A 19 6.51 -5.52 -8.57
N VAL A 20 6.59 -4.57 -9.49
CA VAL A 20 6.66 -3.14 -9.18
C VAL A 20 5.31 -2.73 -8.60
N PHE A 21 5.28 -2.40 -7.32
CA PHE A 21 4.13 -1.77 -6.71
C PHE A 21 4.15 -0.28 -7.06
N SER A 22 3.21 0.17 -7.88
CA SER A 22 3.15 1.55 -8.35
C SER A 22 1.95 2.28 -7.78
N GLY A 23 2.13 3.56 -7.45
CA GLY A 23 1.06 4.45 -7.04
C GLY A 23 0.67 5.44 -8.13
N VAL A 24 -0.57 5.94 -8.07
CA VAL A 24 -1.04 7.04 -8.90
C VAL A 24 -1.34 8.24 -8.01
N TYR A 25 -0.74 9.38 -8.32
CA TYR A 25 -1.05 10.64 -7.65
C TYR A 25 -2.19 11.35 -8.38
N TYR A 26 -3.26 11.64 -7.63
CA TYR A 26 -4.40 12.39 -8.14
C TYR A 26 -5.03 13.22 -7.02
N ASN A 27 -5.17 14.53 -7.27
CA ASN A 27 -5.91 15.47 -6.41
C ASN A 27 -5.50 15.45 -4.93
N GLY A 28 -4.20 15.43 -4.62
CA GLY A 28 -3.72 15.43 -3.23
C GLY A 28 -3.62 14.04 -2.59
N THR A 29 -4.03 12.98 -3.29
CA THR A 29 -4.06 11.62 -2.76
C THR A 29 -3.20 10.67 -3.60
N MET A 30 -2.45 9.81 -2.92
CA MET A 30 -1.75 8.67 -3.49
C MET A 30 -2.63 7.42 -3.46
N TYR A 31 -2.90 6.84 -4.63
CA TYR A 31 -3.68 5.63 -4.77
C TYR A 31 -2.78 4.43 -5.07
N TYR A 32 -2.96 3.34 -4.33
CA TYR A 32 -2.30 2.07 -4.58
C TYR A 32 -3.31 0.96 -4.80
N ASP A 33 -3.18 0.25 -5.92
CA ASP A 33 -4.11 -0.82 -6.32
C ASP A 33 -3.61 -2.20 -5.86
N PHE A 34 -4.43 -2.86 -5.03
CA PHE A 34 -4.16 -4.19 -4.47
C PHE A 34 -4.84 -5.32 -5.25
N ALA A 35 -5.47 -5.06 -6.40
CA ALA A 35 -6.22 -6.07 -7.17
C ALA A 35 -5.42 -7.36 -7.49
N ASN A 36 -4.09 -7.24 -7.66
CA ASN A 36 -3.20 -8.38 -7.94
C ASN A 36 -2.38 -8.84 -6.71
N VAL A 37 -2.59 -8.22 -5.55
CA VAL A 37 -1.89 -8.54 -4.31
C VAL A 37 -2.69 -9.63 -3.58
N LYS A 38 -2.14 -10.84 -3.56
CA LYS A 38 -2.79 -11.98 -2.90
C LYS A 38 -2.50 -11.99 -1.40
N PHE A 39 -1.28 -11.65 -1.02
CA PHE A 39 -0.80 -11.81 0.35
C PHE A 39 0.26 -10.76 0.69
N ILE A 40 0.26 -10.32 1.94
CA ILE A 40 1.33 -9.48 2.51
C ILE A 40 1.86 -10.13 3.79
N ASN A 41 3.18 -10.22 3.94
CA ASN A 41 3.80 -10.67 5.18
C ASN A 41 4.03 -9.48 6.14
N ASN A 42 4.52 -9.76 7.35
CA ASN A 42 4.74 -8.72 8.36
C ASN A 42 5.80 -7.69 7.92
N SER A 43 6.82 -8.11 7.17
CA SER A 43 7.82 -7.20 6.62
C SER A 43 7.21 -6.24 5.60
N GLY A 44 6.38 -6.73 4.67
CA GLY A 44 5.67 -5.90 3.71
C GLY A 44 4.71 -4.90 4.39
N ILE A 45 4.09 -5.28 5.51
CA ILE A 45 3.27 -4.34 6.31
C ILE A 45 4.15 -3.23 6.89
N ALA A 46 5.32 -3.56 7.44
CA ALA A 46 6.26 -2.55 7.96
C ALA A 46 6.71 -1.59 6.85
N ASP A 47 7.05 -2.12 5.68
CA ASP A 47 7.42 -1.30 4.51
C ASP A 47 6.27 -0.39 4.07
N LEU A 48 5.02 -0.87 4.07
CA LEU A 48 3.84 -0.05 3.77
C LEU A 48 3.62 1.04 4.81
N ILE A 49 3.83 0.75 6.10
CA ILE A 49 3.70 1.74 7.17
C ILE A 49 4.70 2.89 6.94
N ASP A 50 5.96 2.58 6.64
CA ASP A 50 6.98 3.58 6.41
C ASP A 50 6.71 4.39 5.12
N LEU A 51 6.20 3.73 4.08
CA LEU A 51 5.73 4.41 2.86
C LEU A 51 4.58 5.39 3.16
N VAL A 52 3.57 4.96 3.92
CA VAL A 52 2.41 5.80 4.28
C VAL A 52 2.86 7.00 5.09
N LYS A 53 3.74 6.82 6.08
CA LYS A 53 4.30 7.92 6.88
C LYS A 53 4.99 8.95 5.99
N LEU A 54 5.80 8.51 5.03
CA LEU A 54 6.50 9.42 4.11
C LEU A 54 5.53 10.30 3.32
N TRP A 55 4.43 9.72 2.80
CA TRP A 55 3.41 10.51 2.10
C TRP A 55 2.68 11.49 3.02
N MET A 56 2.34 11.04 4.23
CA MET A 56 1.69 11.90 5.23
C MET A 56 2.57 13.07 5.68
N GLU A 57 3.88 12.84 5.86
CA GLU A 57 4.85 13.90 6.15
C GLU A 57 4.94 14.94 5.02
N MET A 58 4.66 14.52 3.77
CA MET A 58 4.55 15.39 2.61
C MET A 58 3.16 16.03 2.45
N GLY A 59 2.24 15.84 3.41
CA GLY A 59 0.87 16.35 3.33
C GLY A 59 0.02 15.68 2.24
N THR A 60 0.35 14.44 1.87
CA THR A 60 -0.37 13.65 0.87
C THR A 60 -1.17 12.55 1.55
N ASP A 61 -2.47 12.48 1.24
CA ASP A 61 -3.33 11.39 1.69
C ASP A 61 -2.97 10.09 0.98
N VAL A 62 -3.18 8.95 1.63
CA VAL A 62 -2.95 7.63 1.03
C VAL A 62 -4.22 6.79 1.04
N LYS A 63 -4.56 6.22 -0.12
CA LYS A 63 -5.67 5.29 -0.30
C LYS A 63 -5.20 3.99 -0.90
N PHE A 64 -5.63 2.88 -0.29
CA PHE A 64 -5.43 1.54 -0.84
C PHE A 64 -6.77 1.06 -1.40
N ILE A 65 -6.80 0.70 -2.69
CA ILE A 65 -8.00 0.28 -3.39
C ILE A 65 -7.94 -1.21 -3.75
N HIS A 66 -9.09 -1.86 -3.83
CA HIS A 66 -9.22 -3.29 -4.15
C HIS A 66 -8.43 -4.20 -3.19
N VAL A 67 -8.36 -3.80 -1.92
CA VAL A 67 -7.69 -4.60 -0.88
C VAL A 67 -8.54 -5.80 -0.52
N ASN A 68 -7.99 -7.01 -0.61
CA ASN A 68 -8.72 -8.22 -0.23
C ASN A 68 -8.94 -8.32 1.30
N GLU A 69 -9.91 -9.13 1.73
CA GLU A 69 -10.32 -9.25 3.15
C GLU A 69 -9.19 -9.71 4.08
N GLU A 70 -8.31 -10.59 3.62
CA GLU A 70 -7.18 -11.08 4.42
C GLU A 70 -6.20 -9.94 4.74
N ILE A 71 -5.88 -9.13 3.73
CA ILE A 71 -4.98 -7.98 3.88
C ILE A 71 -5.65 -6.89 4.71
N GLN A 72 -6.95 -6.62 4.50
CA GLN A 72 -7.70 -5.69 5.34
C GLN A 72 -7.67 -6.10 6.82
N LYS A 73 -7.80 -7.40 7.12
CA LYS A 73 -7.68 -7.91 8.49
C LYS A 73 -6.30 -7.62 9.06
N LYS A 74 -5.23 -7.82 8.28
CA LYS A 74 -3.87 -7.51 8.72
C LYS A 74 -3.65 -6.02 8.99
N PHE A 75 -4.26 -5.14 8.19
CA PHE A 75 -4.22 -3.70 8.44
C PHE A 75 -4.94 -3.31 9.73
N LYS A 76 -6.07 -3.96 10.05
CA LYS A 76 -6.76 -3.80 11.32
C LYS A 76 -5.93 -4.29 12.50
N ASP A 77 -5.34 -5.48 12.36
CA ASP A 77 -4.50 -6.08 13.41
C ASP A 77 -3.23 -5.24 13.69
N SER A 78 -2.73 -4.49 12.70
CA SER A 78 -1.59 -3.57 12.84
C SER A 78 -1.99 -2.13 13.21
N GLY A 79 -3.28 -1.80 13.26
CA GLY A 79 -3.78 -0.43 13.46
C GLY A 79 -3.55 0.51 12.27
N LEU A 80 -3.10 -0.01 11.14
CA LEU A 80 -2.86 0.77 9.92
C LEU A 80 -4.19 1.29 9.35
N ASP A 81 -5.30 0.57 9.54
CA ASP A 81 -6.65 0.98 9.14
C ASP A 81 -7.14 2.30 9.77
N GLN A 82 -6.49 2.77 10.84
CA GLN A 82 -6.77 4.07 11.47
C GLN A 82 -6.09 5.23 10.74
N ILE A 83 -5.15 4.93 9.85
CA ILE A 83 -4.25 5.88 9.18
C ILE A 83 -4.58 5.95 7.68
N ILE A 84 -4.93 4.82 7.07
CA ILE A 84 -5.25 4.72 5.65
C ILE A 84 -6.74 4.45 5.42
N CYS A 85 -7.30 5.04 4.36
CA CYS A 85 -8.60 4.61 3.86
C CYS A 85 -8.43 3.41 2.92
N CYS A 86 -9.16 2.32 3.21
CA CYS A 86 -9.28 1.16 2.33
C CYS A 86 -10.66 1.20 1.66
N GLU A 87 -10.69 1.15 0.32
CA GLU A 87 -11.91 1.13 -0.52
C GLU A 87 -11.97 -0.09 -1.44
#